data_AF-A0A947R1W6-F1
#
_entry.id   AF-A0A947R1W6-F1
#
_cell.length_a   1.000
_cell.length_b   1.000
_cell.length_c   1.000
_cell.angle_alpha   90.00
_cell.angle_beta   90.00
_cell.angle_gamma   90.00
#
_symmetry.space_group_name_H-M   'P 1'
#
loop_
_entity.id
_entity.type
_entity.pdbx_description
1 polymer ?
#
loop_
_entity_poly.entity_id
_entity_poly.type
_entity_poly.pdbx_seq_one_letter_code
_entity_poly.pdbx_strand_id
1 'polypeptide(L)'
;MISNKNTTLSAVANDNLRKIYFSDKRPWVIAFSGGKDSTLVLQLVYEFFERLEPSQYKPVFILLSDTLVEPPLIKDYIYQTLELI
;
A
#
# COMPACT_ATOMS: atom_id res chain seq x y z
N MET A 1 -0.55 30.98 20.97
CA MET A 1 -0.33 30.39 19.62
C MET A 1 -0.89 28.97 19.65
N ILE A 2 -2.11 28.80 19.16
CA ILE A 2 -2.81 27.51 19.16
C ILE A 2 -2.27 26.71 17.97
N SER A 3 -1.56 25.62 18.26
CA SER A 3 -1.03 24.67 17.28
C SER A 3 -2.19 24.05 16.50
N ASN A 4 -2.37 24.49 15.26
CA ASN A 4 -3.36 23.98 14.33
C ASN A 4 -2.93 22.57 13.87
N LYS A 5 -3.30 21.52 14.61
CA LYS A 5 -3.09 20.11 14.20
C LYS A 5 -4.41 19.52 13.72
N ASN A 6 -4.88 19.98 12.57
CA ASN A 6 -5.78 19.19 11.74
C ASN A 6 -4.94 18.18 10.93
N THR A 7 -4.21 17.30 11.63
CA THR A 7 -3.45 16.25 10.95
C THR A 7 -4.45 15.20 10.48
N THR A 8 -4.61 15.06 9.17
CA THR A 8 -5.51 14.07 8.59
C THR A 8 -5.03 12.66 8.91
N LEU A 9 -5.94 11.68 8.97
CA LEU A 9 -5.59 10.27 9.16
C LEU A 9 -4.59 9.78 8.10
N SER A 10 -4.69 10.30 6.87
CA SER A 10 -3.75 10.02 5.78
C SER A 10 -2.34 10.54 6.07
N ALA A 11 -2.20 11.72 6.68
CA ALA A 11 -0.88 12.25 7.06
C ALA A 11 -0.23 11.41 8.16
N VAL A 12 -1.01 11.01 9.17
CA VAL A 12 -0.51 10.11 10.23
C VAL A 12 -0.09 8.75 9.66
N ALA A 13 -0.87 8.19 8.73
CA ALA A 13 -0.53 6.94 8.07
C ALA A 13 0.77 7.03 7.26
N ASN A 14 0.94 8.10 6.49
CA ASN A 14 2.16 8.35 5.71
C ASN A 14 3.42 8.47 6.60
N ASP A 15 3.32 9.20 7.72
CA ASP A 15 4.44 9.32 8.66
C ASP A 15 4.84 7.97 9.26
N ASN A 16 3.85 7.12 9.55
CA ASN A 16 4.10 5.76 10.05
C ASN A 16 4.73 4.88 8.97
N LEU A 17 4.22 4.92 7.73
CA LEU A 17 4.82 4.20 6.59
C LEU A 17 6.27 4.59 6.40
N ARG A 18 6.60 5.89 6.43
CA ARG A 18 7.98 6.38 6.31
C ARG A 18 8.89 5.82 7.40
N LYS A 19 8.46 5.87 8.65
CA LYS A 19 9.23 5.34 9.79
C LYS A 19 9.51 3.85 9.64
N ILE A 20 8.51 3.07 9.24
CA ILE A 20 8.66 1.62 9.06
C ILE A 20 9.55 1.33 7.84
N TYR A 21 9.37 2.05 6.73
CA TYR A 21 10.09 1.84 5.48
C TYR A 21 11.61 1.99 5.65
N PHE A 22 12.01 3.05 6.35
CA PHE A 22 13.43 3.36 6.58
C PHE A 22 14.00 2.73 7.85
N SER A 23 13.22 1.96 8.62
CA SER A 23 13.73 1.28 9.82
C SER A 23 14.70 0.13 9.48
N ASP A 24 14.62 -0.41 8.26
CA ASP A 24 15.48 -1.48 7.78
C ASP A 24 15.59 -1.50 6.24
N LYS A 25 16.41 -2.43 5.74
CA LYS A 25 16.64 -2.66 4.30
C LYS A 25 15.89 -3.88 3.73
N ARG A 26 15.02 -4.52 4.52
CA ARG A 26 14.30 -5.74 4.07
C ARG A 26 13.30 -5.37 2.97
N PRO A 27 13.13 -6.23 1.96
CA PRO A 27 12.05 -6.06 0.99
C PRO A 27 10.70 -5.91 1.69
N TRP A 28 9.85 -5.06 1.14
CA TRP A 28 8.46 -4.96 1.56
C TRP A 28 7.61 -5.96 0.79
N VAL A 29 6.65 -6.55 1.49
CA VAL A 29 5.67 -7.47 0.92
C VAL A 29 4.30 -6.95 1.32
N ILE A 30 3.47 -6.64 0.33
CA ILE A 30 2.14 -6.08 0.50
C ILE A 30 1.14 -7.15 0.09
N ALA A 31 0.37 -7.64 1.06
CA ALA A 31 -0.72 -8.55 0.78
C ALA A 31 -1.91 -7.76 0.23
N PHE A 32 -2.35 -8.08 -0.99
CA PHE A 32 -3.48 -7.47 -1.67
C PHE A 32 -4.57 -8.52 -1.91
N SER A 33 -5.82 -8.19 -1.58
CA SER A 33 -6.97 -9.09 -1.77
C SER A 33 -8.09 -8.48 -2.63
N GLY A 34 -7.92 -7.25 -3.12
CA GLY A 34 -8.99 -6.49 -3.78
C GLY A 34 -10.10 -6.00 -2.84
N GLY A 35 -10.00 -6.27 -1.53
CA GLY A 35 -10.92 -5.76 -0.52
C GLY A 35 -10.56 -4.34 -0.06
N LYS A 36 -11.53 -3.64 0.55
CA LYS A 36 -11.42 -2.22 0.96
C LYS A 36 -10.12 -1.87 1.71
N ASP A 37 -9.71 -2.71 2.66
CA ASP A 37 -8.57 -2.41 3.53
C ASP A 37 -7.26 -2.59 2.76
N SER A 38 -7.16 -3.68 2.00
CA SER A 38 -5.97 -3.96 1.18
C SER A 38 -5.80 -2.94 0.05
N THR A 39 -6.90 -2.49 -0.56
CA THR A 39 -6.89 -1.43 -1.57
C THR A 39 -6.46 -0.09 -0.95
N LEU A 40 -6.97 0.26 0.24
CA LEU A 40 -6.54 1.47 0.93
C LEU A 40 -5.04 1.42 1.31
N VAL A 41 -4.55 0.28 1.79
CA VAL A 41 -3.12 0.11 2.10
C VAL A 41 -2.29 0.28 0.84
N LEU A 42 -2.67 -0.36 -0.27
CA LEU A 42 -1.96 -0.23 -1.53
C LEU A 42 -1.94 1.22 -2.04
N GLN A 43 -3.08 1.92 -1.98
CA GLN A 43 -3.18 3.33 -2.33
C GLN A 43 -2.23 4.21 -1.49
N LEU A 44 -2.21 4.01 -0.17
CA LEU A 44 -1.32 4.76 0.73
C LEU A 44 0.16 4.46 0.44
N VAL A 45 0.50 3.22 0.10
CA VAL A 45 1.87 2.87 -0.29
C VAL A 45 2.22 3.55 -1.61
N TYR A 46 1.34 3.49 -2.62
CA TYR A 46 1.56 4.17 -3.90
C TYR A 46 1.83 5.67 -3.71
N GLU A 47 0.97 6.37 -2.97
CA GLU A 47 1.13 7.81 -2.65
C GLU A 47 2.41 8.10 -1.85
N PHE A 48 2.85 7.16 -1.02
CA PHE A 48 4.12 7.26 -0.30
C PHE A 48 5.32 7.20 -1.26
N PHE A 49 5.29 6.28 -2.24
CA PHE A 49 6.35 6.14 -3.24
C PHE A 49 6.45 7.32 -4.20
N GLU A 50 5.33 7.98 -4.54
CA GLU A 50 5.33 9.22 -5.33
C GLU A 50 6.14 10.35 -4.65
N ARG A 51 6.38 10.27 -3.34
CA ARG A 51 7.14 11.27 -2.56
C ARG A 51 8.59 10.87 -2.28
N LEU A 52 9.02 9.73 -2.81
CA LEU A 52 10.37 9.21 -2.62
C LEU A 52 11.17 9.30 -3.92
N GLU A 53 12.45 9.62 -3.77
CA GLU A 53 13.40 9.55 -4.89
C GLU A 53 13.73 8.08 -5.21
N PRO A 54 13.94 7.70 -6.48
CA PRO A 54 14.25 6.31 -6.87
C PRO A 54 15.46 5.71 -6.14
N SER A 55 16.44 6.54 -5.75
CA SER A 55 17.61 6.11 -4.98
C SER A 55 17.28 5.62 -3.56
N GLN A 56 16.08 5.93 -3.07
CA GLN A 56 15.59 5.53 -1.75
C GLN A 56 14.84 4.20 -1.80
N TYR A 57 14.58 3.64 -2.99
CA TYR A 57 13.73 2.47 -3.14
C TYR A 57 14.45 1.21 -2.65
N LYS A 58 13.73 0.39 -1.89
CA LYS A 58 14.03 -1.02 -1.62
C LYS A 58 12.98 -1.89 -2.31
N PRO A 59 13.28 -3.17 -2.60
CA PRO A 59 12.35 -4.05 -3.31
C PRO A 59 10.99 -4.12 -2.63
N VAL A 60 9.92 -4.03 -3.43
CA VAL A 60 8.54 -4.16 -2.97
C VAL A 60 7.85 -5.23 -3.82
N PHE A 61 7.17 -6.15 -3.16
CA PHE A 61 6.40 -7.21 -3.80
C PHE A 61 4.94 -7.06 -3.38
N ILE A 62 4.03 -7.24 -4.34
CA ILE A 62 2.60 -7.33 -4.09
C ILE A 62 2.21 -8.80 -4.23
N LEU A 63 1.56 -9.35 -3.20
CA LEU A 63 1.14 -10.75 -3.17
C LEU A 63 -0.37 -10.83 -3.03
N LEU A 64 -0.99 -11.60 -3.92
CA LEU A 64 -2.36 -12.07 -3.79
C LEU A 64 -2.34 -13.56 -3.39
N SER A 65 -3.17 -13.94 -2.43
CA SER A 65 -3.45 -15.34 -2.13
C SER A 65 -4.74 -15.74 -2.84
N ASP A 66 -4.66 -16.55 -3.89
CA ASP A 66 -5.84 -17.16 -4.53
C ASP A 66 -6.32 -18.34 -3.68
N THR A 67 -7.48 -18.20 -3.03
CA THR A 67 -8.04 -19.26 -2.18
C THR A 67 -8.92 -20.24 -2.96
N LEU A 68 -9.18 -19.97 -4.25
CA LEU A 68 -10.07 -20.71 -5.13
C LEU A 68 -11.53 -20.74 -4.67
N VAL A 69 -11.92 -19.90 -3.70
CA VAL A 69 -13.31 -19.78 -3.22
C VAL A 69 -13.97 -18.45 -3.58
N GLU A 70 -13.22 -17.53 -4.19
CA GLU A 70 -13.72 -16.25 -4.65
C GLU A 70 -14.69 -16.43 -5.82
N PRO A 71 -15.86 -15.76 -5.82
CA PRO A 71 -16.77 -15.78 -6.96
C PRO A 71 -16.06 -15.32 -8.25
N PRO A 72 -16.38 -15.90 -9.44
CA PRO A 72 -15.69 -15.58 -10.69
C PRO A 72 -15.58 -14.09 -10.99
N LEU A 73 -16.65 -13.32 -10.75
CA LEU A 73 -16.65 -11.87 -10.93
C LEU A 73 -15.62 -11.14 -10.06
N ILE A 74 -15.45 -11.58 -8.81
CA ILE A 74 -14.47 -11.01 -7.88
C ILE A 74 -13.06 -11.40 -8.31
N LYS A 75 -12.89 -12.66 -8.73
CA LYS A 75 -11.62 -13.17 -9.26
C LYS A 75 -11.16 -12.31 -10.45
N ASP A 76 -12.02 -12.13 -11.44
CA ASP A 76 -11.73 -11.33 -12.64
C ASP A 76 -11.38 -9.88 -12.29
N TYR A 77 -12.13 -9.26 -11.37
CA TYR A 77 -11.83 -7.91 -10.89
C TYR A 77 -10.43 -7.80 -10.25
N ILE A 78 -10.06 -8.76 -9.42
CA ILE A 78 -8.75 -8.76 -8.74
C ILE A 78 -7.63 -8.89 -9.78
N TYR A 79 -7.74 -9.81 -10.74
CA TYR A 79 -6.73 -9.97 -11.79
C TYR A 79 -6.60 -8.73 -12.67
N GLN A 80 -7.72 -8.16 -13.11
CA GLN A 80 -7.71 -6.90 -13.87
C GLN A 80 -7.05 -5.77 -13.08
N THR A 81 -7.28 -5.70 -11.76
CA THR A 81 -6.65 -4.70 -10.91
C THR A 81 -5.14 -4.92 -10.81
N LEU A 82 -4.68 -6.17 -10.68
CA LEU A 82 -3.27 -6.52 -10.63
C LEU A 82 -2.53 -6.20 -11.94
N GLU A 83 -3.19 -6.29 -13.10
CA GLU A 83 -2.59 -5.90 -14.39
C GLU A 83 -2.35 -4.38 -14.52
N LEU A 84 -3.01 -3.56 -13.71
CA LEU A 84 -2.88 -2.11 -13.73
C LEU A 84 -1.75 -1.58 -12.82
N ILE A 85 -1.15 -2.45 -12.00
CA ILE A 85 -0.13 -2.12 -10.99
C ILE A 85 1.26 -2.53 -11.50
#